data_AF-A0A7X0HW66-F1
#
_entry.id   AF-A0A7X0HW66-F1
#
_cell.length_a   1.000
_cell.length_b   1.000
_cell.length_c   1.000
_cell.angle_alpha   90.00
_cell.angle_beta   90.00
_cell.angle_gamma   90.00
#
_symmetry.space_group_name_H-M   'P 1'
#
loop_
_entity.id
_entity.type
_entity.pdbx_description
1 polymer ?
#
loop_
_entity_poly.entity_id
_entity_poly.type
_entity_poly.pdbx_seq_one_letter_code
_entity_poly.pdbx_strand_id
1 'polypeptide(L)'
;MSNNKPMSPSDNETQMEEEQAIKEKPLHKLMVLACYSTALCLVISIVYGFTGIAADIINKTTKYQIDRFQILSFVSIFYLMWRLMINLGNFWRSNEKNEIGTAVTNFPNPFYDPSFTKGPLVLRMKYRELLTQYRFNRSLLKKGQETAAKLGVAIQEIESKLRVLLRHNDNSNRLIRSFNYLLWTGDEHLVHKILSQILAECITVLEKDQSDKSISLFQVKEGKLFIKESVRINAESVAKRSFSKGIGFAGYIWSIRKAEIVNHIEKNDERFIEGGLPATPIGSILGFPLIVEEEILGVLCMQSESENGFSAADLRTVEFYARMCTLILLYDIINKRDFNVKGGGNIGNVETTN
;
A
#
# COMPACT_ATOMS: atom_id res chain seq x y z
N MET A 1 -14.27 12.86 24.30
CA MET A 1 -14.00 11.65 25.09
C MET A 1 -13.38 10.62 24.17
N SER A 2 -12.15 10.19 24.50
CA SER A 2 -11.57 8.84 24.28
C SER A 2 -11.90 8.15 22.94
N ASN A 3 -10.97 7.85 22.03
CA ASN A 3 -9.62 7.36 22.25
C ASN A 3 -8.84 7.45 20.92
N ASN A 4 -7.69 8.11 20.94
CA ASN A 4 -6.67 7.95 19.90
C ASN A 4 -6.07 6.54 20.02
N LYS A 5 -6.10 5.76 18.94
CA LYS A 5 -5.15 4.66 18.75
C LYS A 5 -4.82 4.49 17.26
N PRO A 6 -3.69 5.03 16.77
CA PRO A 6 -3.15 4.61 15.50
C PRO A 6 -2.55 3.21 15.63
N MET A 7 -2.67 2.49 14.53
CA MET A 7 -2.25 1.12 14.29
C MET A 7 -0.73 0.97 14.49
N SER A 8 -0.35 -0.25 14.88
CA SER A 8 0.93 -0.67 15.45
C SER A 8 2.20 -0.25 14.69
N PRO A 9 3.26 0.17 15.40
CA PRO A 9 4.61 0.28 14.85
C PRO A 9 5.29 -1.09 14.89
N SER A 10 4.95 -2.03 14.00
CA SER A 10 5.63 -3.33 13.90
C SER A 10 6.67 -3.42 12.76
N ASP A 11 6.74 -2.39 11.90
CA ASP A 11 7.65 -2.41 10.74
C ASP A 11 8.98 -1.67 10.98
N ASN A 12 9.10 -0.93 12.08
CA ASN A 12 10.37 -0.30 12.50
C ASN A 12 11.18 -1.16 13.48
N GLU A 13 10.54 -2.02 14.27
CA GLU A 13 11.27 -2.90 15.20
C GLU A 13 11.93 -4.06 14.46
N THR A 14 11.28 -4.59 13.42
CA THR A 14 11.86 -5.68 12.62
C THR A 14 13.01 -5.23 11.71
N GLN A 15 13.10 -3.93 11.39
CA GLN A 15 14.25 -3.36 10.66
C GLN A 15 15.41 -2.99 11.59
N MET A 16 15.15 -2.72 12.87
CA MET A 16 16.20 -2.38 13.85
C MET A 16 16.85 -3.60 14.50
N GLU A 17 16.16 -4.74 14.61
CA GLU A 17 16.73 -5.95 15.24
C GLU A 17 17.60 -6.80 14.29
N GLU A 18 17.40 -6.75 12.96
CA GLU A 18 18.30 -7.45 12.02
C GLU A 18 19.67 -6.74 11.83
N GLU A 19 19.82 -5.50 12.32
CA GLU A 19 21.05 -4.71 12.16
C GLU A 19 22.04 -4.80 13.33
N GLN A 20 21.70 -5.52 14.41
CA GLN A 20 22.56 -5.69 15.60
C GLN A 20 23.00 -7.13 15.87
N ALA A 21 23.23 -7.92 14.81
CA ALA A 21 24.29 -8.92 14.93
C ALA A 21 25.61 -8.15 15.05
N ILE A 22 26.11 -8.01 16.28
CA ILE A 22 27.36 -7.31 16.64
C ILE A 22 28.47 -7.72 15.65
N LYS A 23 28.61 -6.94 14.57
CA LYS A 23 29.76 -6.97 13.69
C LYS A 23 30.84 -6.25 14.48
N GLU A 24 31.55 -6.99 15.30
CA GLU A 24 32.81 -6.51 15.88
C GLU A 24 33.63 -5.90 14.74
N LYS A 25 33.83 -4.58 14.78
CA LYS A 25 34.59 -3.90 13.74
C LYS A 25 36.00 -4.50 13.75
N PRO A 26 36.52 -4.99 12.61
CA PRO A 26 37.84 -5.58 12.58
C PRO A 26 38.86 -4.53 13.05
N LEU A 27 39.76 -4.95 13.94
CA LEU A 27 40.79 -4.09 14.53
C LEU A 27 41.58 -3.39 13.41
N HIS A 28 41.83 -2.08 13.56
CA HIS A 28 42.53 -1.28 12.55
C HIS A 28 43.91 -1.90 12.25
N LYS A 29 44.33 -1.93 10.97
CA LYS A 29 45.57 -2.61 10.54
C LYS A 29 46.80 -2.18 11.36
N LEU A 30 46.87 -0.91 11.77
CA LEU A 30 47.94 -0.40 12.65
C LEU A 30 47.87 -0.96 14.08
N MET A 31 46.67 -1.15 14.65
CA MET A 31 46.53 -1.76 15.97
C MET A 31 46.81 -3.26 15.94
N VAL A 32 46.49 -3.94 14.83
CA VAL A 32 46.88 -5.33 14.61
C VAL A 32 48.41 -5.45 14.57
N LEU A 33 49.06 -4.55 13.83
CA LEU A 33 50.51 -4.50 13.75
C LEU A 33 51.14 -4.14 15.11
N ALA A 34 50.57 -3.20 15.85
CA ALA A 34 51.00 -2.86 17.20
C ALA A 34 50.85 -4.05 18.17
N CYS A 35 49.72 -4.77 18.13
CA CYS A 35 49.47 -5.96 18.93
C CYS A 35 50.49 -7.07 18.65
N TYR A 36 50.75 -7.37 17.38
CA TYR A 36 51.78 -8.34 17.00
C TYR A 36 53.18 -7.87 17.39
N SER A 37 53.47 -6.57 17.33
CA SER A 37 54.77 -6.01 17.73
C SER A 37 54.97 -6.10 19.25
N THR A 38 53.95 -5.77 20.05
CA THR A 38 53.99 -5.90 21.51
C THR A 38 54.09 -7.35 21.94
N ALA A 39 53.34 -8.25 21.28
CA ALA A 39 53.43 -9.68 21.53
C ALA A 39 54.82 -10.22 21.17
N LEU A 40 55.40 -9.78 20.04
CA LEU A 40 56.75 -10.15 19.65
C LEU A 40 57.79 -9.70 20.67
N CYS A 41 57.70 -8.46 21.17
CA CYS A 41 58.62 -7.96 22.20
C CYS A 41 58.51 -8.76 23.50
N LEU A 42 57.29 -9.10 23.92
CA LEU A 42 57.04 -9.95 25.09
C LEU A 42 57.63 -11.35 24.89
N VAL A 43 57.39 -11.97 23.74
CA VAL A 43 57.94 -13.29 23.42
C VAL A 43 59.46 -13.27 23.39
N ILE A 44 60.09 -12.26 22.76
CA ILE A 44 61.55 -12.10 22.76
C ILE A 44 62.08 -11.98 24.19
N SER A 45 61.41 -11.18 25.04
CA SER A 45 61.82 -10.97 26.44
C SER A 45 61.72 -12.26 27.25
N ILE A 46 60.62 -13.01 27.10
CA ILE A 46 60.41 -14.30 27.77
C ILE A 46 61.46 -15.31 27.30
N VAL A 47 61.64 -15.48 25.99
CA VAL A 47 62.58 -16.43 25.42
C VAL A 47 64.01 -16.11 25.86
N TYR A 48 64.42 -14.83 25.82
CA TYR A 48 65.75 -14.41 26.27
C TYR A 48 65.97 -14.64 27.78
N GLY A 49 64.94 -14.39 28.60
CA GLY A 49 64.99 -14.66 30.03
C GLY A 49 65.20 -16.14 30.34
N PHE A 50 64.42 -17.02 29.70
CA PHE A 50 64.52 -18.47 29.91
C PHE A 50 65.80 -19.07 29.34
N THR A 51 66.30 -18.60 28.19
CA THR A 51 67.60 -19.09 27.65
C THR A 51 68.78 -18.68 28.53
N GLY A 52 68.71 -17.51 29.18
CA GLY A 52 69.69 -17.09 30.19
C GLY A 52 69.72 -18.03 31.39
N ILE A 53 68.56 -18.36 31.97
CA ILE A 53 68.44 -19.30 33.10
C ILE A 53 68.98 -20.68 32.69
N ALA A 54 68.63 -21.17 31.51
CA ALA A 54 69.09 -22.46 31.00
C ALA A 54 70.62 -22.49 30.81
N ALA A 55 71.21 -21.41 30.26
CA ALA A 55 72.66 -21.30 30.10
C ALA A 55 73.39 -21.36 31.45
N ASP A 56 72.90 -20.61 32.43
CA ASP A 56 73.53 -20.54 33.76
C ASP A 56 73.45 -21.88 34.51
N ILE A 57 72.35 -22.63 34.37
CA ILE A 57 72.19 -23.97 34.96
C ILE A 57 73.16 -24.96 34.31
N ILE A 58 73.27 -24.96 32.98
CA ILE A 58 74.13 -25.89 32.24
C ILE A 58 75.62 -25.62 32.54
N ASN A 59 76.02 -24.35 32.61
CA ASN A 59 77.39 -23.94 32.92
C ASN A 59 77.80 -24.26 34.38
N LYS A 60 76.85 -24.25 35.33
CA LYS A 60 77.11 -24.67 36.72
C LYS A 60 77.21 -26.18 36.88
N THR A 61 76.47 -26.94 36.07
CA THR A 61 76.36 -28.40 36.19
C THR A 61 77.40 -29.13 35.35
N THR A 62 77.90 -28.50 34.28
CA THR A 62 78.82 -29.10 33.31
C THR A 62 80.05 -28.20 33.16
N LYS A 63 81.26 -28.76 33.03
CA LYS A 63 82.51 -27.97 32.82
C LYS A 63 82.60 -27.26 31.45
N TYR A 64 81.52 -27.23 30.66
CA TYR A 64 81.45 -26.56 29.36
C TYR A 64 80.87 -25.16 29.54
N GLN A 65 81.49 -24.15 28.90
CA GLN A 65 80.93 -22.81 28.83
C GLN A 65 80.08 -22.68 27.55
N ILE A 66 78.76 -22.75 27.72
CA ILE A 66 77.78 -22.59 26.65
C ILE A 66 77.21 -21.17 26.70
N ASP A 67 77.17 -20.53 25.53
CA ASP A 67 76.63 -19.19 25.37
C ASP A 67 75.10 -19.21 25.14
N ARG A 68 74.41 -18.15 25.57
CA ARG A 68 72.95 -18.00 25.47
C ARG A 68 72.47 -18.10 24.02
N PHE A 69 73.25 -17.58 23.07
CA PHE A 69 72.93 -17.64 21.64
C PHE A 69 72.96 -19.07 21.09
N GLN A 70 73.82 -19.94 21.62
CA GLN A 70 73.87 -21.34 21.19
C GLN A 70 72.59 -22.07 21.60
N ILE A 71 72.12 -21.90 22.84
CA ILE A 71 70.87 -22.49 23.34
C ILE A 71 69.67 -21.97 22.53
N LEU A 72 69.61 -20.66 22.27
CA LEU A 72 68.55 -20.06 21.45
C LEU A 72 68.51 -20.67 20.04
N SER A 73 69.68 -20.86 19.41
CA SER A 73 69.78 -21.48 18.09
C SER A 73 69.25 -22.91 18.09
N PHE A 74 69.64 -23.73 19.07
CA PHE A 74 69.15 -25.11 19.19
C PHE A 74 67.63 -25.18 19.37
N VAL A 75 67.06 -24.36 20.27
CA VAL A 75 65.61 -24.31 20.50
C VAL A 75 64.87 -23.83 19.25
N SER A 76 65.42 -22.85 18.54
CA SER A 76 64.83 -22.30 17.32
C SER A 76 64.84 -23.32 16.17
N ILE A 77 65.95 -24.04 15.99
CA ILE A 77 66.08 -25.11 14.98
C ILE A 77 65.09 -26.23 15.30
N PHE A 78 64.98 -26.64 16.57
CA PHE A 78 64.04 -27.66 16.99
C PHE A 78 62.58 -27.24 16.75
N TYR A 79 62.22 -26.01 17.10
CA TYR A 79 60.88 -25.48 16.84
C TYR A 79 60.56 -25.41 15.35
N LEU A 80 61.50 -24.94 14.53
CA LEU A 80 61.34 -24.88 13.08
C LEU A 80 61.14 -26.29 12.49
N MET A 81 61.95 -27.26 12.92
CA MET A 81 61.82 -28.65 12.51
C MET A 81 60.48 -29.25 12.92
N TRP A 82 60.05 -29.01 14.16
CA TRP A 82 58.73 -29.42 14.65
C TRP A 82 57.59 -28.83 13.82
N ARG A 83 57.69 -27.53 13.47
CA ARG A 83 56.66 -26.85 12.69
C ARG A 83 56.59 -27.35 11.25
N LEU A 84 57.74 -27.56 10.62
CA LEU A 84 57.83 -28.15 9.29
C LEU A 84 57.27 -29.57 9.28
N MET A 85 57.61 -30.38 10.28
CA MET A 85 57.06 -31.73 10.46
C MET A 85 55.53 -31.73 10.56
N ILE A 86 54.94 -30.85 11.38
CA ILE A 86 53.48 -30.72 11.47
C ILE A 86 52.88 -30.27 10.14
N ASN A 87 53.50 -29.32 9.45
CA ASN A 87 52.96 -28.81 8.19
C ASN A 87 52.97 -29.89 7.11
N LEU A 88 54.10 -30.60 7.00
CA LEU A 88 54.29 -31.70 6.05
C LEU A 88 53.34 -32.87 6.37
N GLY A 89 53.20 -33.23 7.66
CA GLY A 89 52.26 -34.26 8.09
C GLY A 89 50.79 -33.89 7.81
N ASN A 90 50.41 -32.63 8.02
CA ASN A 90 49.05 -32.16 7.67
C ASN A 90 48.83 -32.21 6.15
N PHE A 91 49.85 -31.87 5.36
CA PHE A 91 49.78 -31.91 3.90
C PHE A 91 49.55 -33.35 3.41
N TRP A 92 50.33 -34.31 3.89
CA TRP A 92 50.18 -35.73 3.55
C TRP A 92 48.82 -36.30 3.98
N ARG A 93 48.32 -35.96 5.17
CA ARG A 93 47.00 -36.43 5.63
C ARG A 93 45.83 -35.88 4.82
N SER A 94 46.00 -34.71 4.20
CA SER A 94 44.93 -34.02 3.45
C SER A 94 44.82 -34.39 1.98
N ASN A 95 45.80 -35.10 1.41
CA ASN A 95 45.91 -35.25 -0.04
C ASN A 95 46.14 -36.71 -0.46
N GLU A 96 45.12 -37.30 -1.10
CA GLU A 96 45.09 -38.74 -1.44
C GLU A 96 46.10 -39.12 -2.54
N LYS A 97 46.30 -38.24 -3.52
CA LYS A 97 46.98 -38.60 -4.79
C LYS A 97 48.43 -38.14 -4.91
N ASN A 98 48.94 -37.37 -3.95
CA ASN A 98 50.30 -36.87 -4.02
C ASN A 98 51.27 -37.90 -3.44
N GLU A 99 52.20 -38.35 -4.28
CA GLU A 99 53.29 -39.23 -3.87
C GLU A 99 54.20 -38.56 -2.84
N ILE A 100 54.71 -39.35 -1.89
CA ILE A 100 55.66 -38.90 -0.89
C ILE A 100 57.07 -39.06 -1.45
N GLY A 101 57.79 -37.95 -1.57
CA GLY A 101 59.22 -37.95 -1.81
C GLY A 101 59.73 -36.65 -2.41
N THR A 102 61.00 -36.66 -2.81
CA THR A 102 61.61 -35.57 -3.57
C THR A 102 61.38 -35.79 -5.06
N ALA A 103 61.74 -34.83 -5.92
CA ALA A 103 61.57 -34.93 -7.38
C ALA A 103 62.16 -36.20 -8.05
N VAL A 104 62.89 -37.04 -7.31
CA VAL A 104 63.59 -38.24 -7.79
C VAL A 104 63.01 -39.54 -7.20
N THR A 105 62.14 -39.48 -6.19
CA THR A 105 61.59 -40.67 -5.50
C THR A 105 60.08 -40.54 -5.32
N ASN A 106 59.29 -41.41 -5.94
CA ASN A 106 57.83 -41.34 -5.91
C ASN A 106 57.24 -42.56 -5.18
N PHE A 107 56.91 -42.41 -3.90
CA PHE A 107 56.21 -43.43 -3.13
C PHE A 107 54.72 -43.11 -3.00
N PRO A 108 53.80 -44.09 -3.10
CA PRO A 108 52.39 -43.86 -2.84
C PRO A 108 52.19 -43.37 -1.38
N ASN A 109 51.25 -42.46 -1.15
CA ASN A 109 50.99 -41.87 0.18
C ASN A 109 50.15 -42.81 1.08
N PRO A 110 50.73 -43.44 2.11
CA PRO A 110 50.00 -44.33 3.00
C PRO A 110 49.31 -43.58 4.16
N PHE A 111 49.51 -42.27 4.27
CA PHE A 111 49.08 -41.46 5.42
C PHE A 111 47.84 -40.59 5.14
N TYR A 112 47.20 -40.77 3.99
CA TYR A 112 45.94 -40.09 3.69
C TYR A 112 44.85 -40.51 4.68
N ASP A 113 44.17 -39.52 5.28
CA ASP A 113 43.12 -39.72 6.27
C ASP A 113 41.85 -38.98 5.81
N PRO A 114 40.83 -39.70 5.32
CA PRO A 114 39.58 -39.10 4.83
C PRO A 114 38.81 -38.30 5.89
N SER A 115 39.07 -38.54 7.18
CA SER A 115 38.41 -37.89 8.32
C SER A 115 39.12 -36.61 8.78
N PHE A 116 40.32 -36.33 8.27
CA PHE A 116 41.14 -35.19 8.69
C PHE A 116 40.63 -33.86 8.11
N THR A 117 39.99 -33.04 8.94
CA THR A 117 39.42 -31.73 8.53
C THR A 117 40.23 -30.56 9.07
N LYS A 118 41.19 -30.08 8.27
CA LYS A 118 41.75 -28.73 8.42
C LYS A 118 41.33 -27.93 7.19
N GLY A 119 40.23 -27.19 7.31
CA GLY A 119 39.47 -26.61 6.20
C GLY A 119 40.36 -26.00 5.10
N PRO A 120 40.39 -26.56 3.87
CA PRO A 120 41.17 -26.01 2.76
C PRO A 120 40.71 -24.58 2.49
N LEU A 121 41.65 -23.64 2.35
CA LEU A 121 41.36 -22.25 2.00
C LEU A 121 40.43 -22.13 0.77
N VAL A 122 40.59 -23.04 -0.19
CA VAL A 122 39.78 -23.16 -1.41
C VAL A 122 38.30 -23.42 -1.09
N LEU A 123 38.01 -24.29 -0.11
CA LEU A 123 36.62 -24.61 0.27
C LEU A 123 35.93 -23.41 0.92
N ARG A 124 36.67 -22.63 1.72
CA ARG A 124 36.17 -21.37 2.31
C ARG A 124 35.88 -20.31 1.25
N MET A 125 36.71 -20.22 0.20
CA MET A 125 36.48 -19.31 -0.92
C MET A 125 35.21 -19.69 -1.70
N LYS A 126 35.08 -20.96 -2.10
CA LYS A 126 33.87 -21.46 -2.80
C LYS A 126 32.60 -21.29 -1.96
N TYR A 127 32.67 -21.57 -0.66
CA TYR A 127 31.55 -21.35 0.25
C TYR A 127 31.12 -19.88 0.30
N ARG A 128 32.07 -18.94 0.37
CA ARG A 128 31.78 -17.49 0.37
C ARG A 128 31.14 -17.04 -0.93
N GLU A 129 31.61 -17.55 -2.06
CA GLU A 129 31.03 -17.27 -3.38
C GLU A 129 29.58 -17.77 -3.44
N LEU A 130 29.34 -19.03 -3.07
CA LEU A 130 28.01 -19.63 -3.05
C LEU A 130 27.07 -18.88 -2.11
N LEU A 131 27.55 -18.48 -0.93
CA LEU A 131 26.78 -17.70 0.03
C LEU A 131 26.42 -16.31 -0.51
N THR A 132 27.32 -15.70 -1.29
CA THR A 132 27.07 -14.40 -1.93
C THR A 132 26.01 -14.54 -3.02
N GLN A 133 26.11 -15.56 -3.87
CA GLN A 133 25.11 -15.87 -4.89
C GLN A 133 23.74 -16.19 -4.27
N TYR A 134 23.72 -17.01 -3.21
CA TYR A 134 22.49 -17.32 -2.48
C TYR A 134 21.82 -16.06 -1.92
N ARG A 135 22.58 -15.17 -1.27
CA ARG A 135 22.07 -13.90 -0.74
C ARG A 135 21.52 -13.01 -1.85
N PHE A 136 22.22 -12.93 -2.98
CA PHE A 136 21.77 -12.16 -4.14
C PHE A 136 20.45 -12.71 -4.70
N ASN A 137 20.39 -14.01 -4.96
CA ASN A 137 19.18 -14.68 -5.46
C ASN A 137 18.00 -14.54 -4.49
N ARG A 138 18.24 -14.67 -3.19
CA ARG A 138 17.22 -14.44 -2.15
C ARG A 138 16.70 -13.00 -2.20
N SER A 139 17.57 -12.01 -2.41
CA SER A 139 17.16 -10.61 -2.53
C SER A 139 16.33 -10.34 -3.78
N LEU A 140 16.68 -10.95 -4.92
CA LEU A 140 15.91 -10.86 -6.16
C LEU A 140 14.54 -11.52 -6.01
N LEU A 141 14.48 -12.68 -5.37
CA LEU A 141 13.22 -13.38 -5.12
C LEU A 141 12.30 -12.55 -4.21
N LYS A 142 12.83 -11.93 -3.16
CA LYS A 142 12.06 -11.01 -2.30
C LYS A 142 11.49 -9.83 -3.10
N LYS A 143 12.31 -9.17 -3.93
CA LYS A 143 11.84 -8.10 -4.84
C LYS A 143 10.78 -8.58 -5.83
N GLY A 144 10.93 -9.78 -6.37
CA GLY A 144 9.96 -10.39 -7.26
C GLY A 144 8.62 -10.64 -6.56
N GLN A 145 8.63 -11.16 -5.34
CA GLN A 145 7.44 -11.36 -4.52
C GLN A 145 6.74 -10.04 -4.18
N GLU A 146 7.49 -9.02 -3.75
CA GLU A 146 6.94 -7.68 -3.48
C GLU A 146 6.30 -7.07 -4.73
N THR A 147 6.92 -7.24 -5.90
CA THR A 147 6.38 -6.75 -7.17
C THR A 147 5.12 -7.50 -7.57
N ALA A 148 5.09 -8.82 -7.41
CA ALA A 148 3.91 -9.64 -7.69
C ALA A 148 2.74 -9.28 -6.76
N ALA A 149 3.01 -9.03 -5.47
CA ALA A 149 2.00 -8.56 -4.52
C ALA A 149 1.42 -7.20 -4.92
N LYS A 150 2.27 -6.22 -5.29
CA LYS A 150 1.84 -4.91 -5.80
C LYS A 150 0.98 -5.03 -7.06
N LEU A 151 1.38 -5.90 -7.99
CA LEU A 151 0.61 -6.15 -9.21
C LEU A 151 -0.75 -6.79 -8.90
N GLY A 152 -0.80 -7.73 -7.94
CA GLY A 152 -2.04 -8.34 -7.47
C GLY A 152 -3.03 -7.30 -6.93
N VAL A 153 -2.57 -6.37 -6.10
CA VAL A 153 -3.40 -5.26 -5.58
C VAL A 153 -3.89 -4.36 -6.72
N ALA A 154 -3.01 -4.01 -7.67
CA ALA A 154 -3.40 -3.19 -8.81
C ALA A 154 -4.45 -3.87 -9.72
N ILE A 155 -4.34 -5.19 -9.94
CA ILE A 155 -5.32 -5.97 -10.69
C ILE A 155 -6.67 -5.96 -9.98
N GLN A 156 -6.70 -6.15 -8.66
CA GLN A 156 -7.94 -6.09 -7.88
C GLN A 156 -8.62 -4.72 -7.98
N GLU A 157 -7.86 -3.63 -7.94
CA GLU A 157 -8.38 -2.28 -8.10
C GLU A 157 -8.93 -2.03 -9.51
N ILE A 158 -8.29 -2.57 -10.55
CA ILE A 158 -8.78 -2.49 -11.92
C ILE A 158 -10.07 -3.30 -12.07
N GLU A 159 -10.13 -4.51 -11.50
CA GLU A 159 -11.31 -5.37 -11.55
C GLU A 159 -12.52 -4.70 -10.89
N SER A 160 -12.33 -4.06 -9.72
CA SER A 160 -13.41 -3.36 -9.02
C SER A 160 -13.97 -2.21 -9.86
N LYS A 161 -13.09 -1.39 -10.46
CA LYS A 161 -13.48 -0.29 -11.35
C LYS A 161 -14.19 -0.79 -12.60
N LEU A 162 -13.69 -1.86 -13.23
CA LEU A 162 -14.29 -2.44 -14.41
C LEU A 162 -15.69 -2.98 -14.11
N ARG A 163 -15.89 -3.61 -12.95
CA ARG A 163 -17.20 -4.10 -12.50
C ARG A 163 -18.22 -2.96 -12.38
N VAL A 164 -17.82 -1.81 -11.85
CA VAL A 164 -18.67 -0.62 -11.77
C VAL A 164 -19.04 -0.11 -13.16
N LEU A 165 -18.07 -0.04 -14.08
CA LEU A 165 -18.31 0.40 -15.47
C LEU A 165 -19.23 -0.54 -16.25
N LEU A 166 -19.07 -1.85 -16.09
CA LEU A 166 -19.96 -2.84 -16.71
C LEU A 166 -21.38 -2.71 -16.19
N ARG A 167 -21.55 -2.58 -14.86
CA ARG A 167 -22.86 -2.35 -14.25
C ARG A 167 -23.49 -1.05 -14.76
N HIS A 168 -22.70 0.02 -14.87
CA HIS A 168 -23.16 1.28 -15.42
C HIS A 168 -23.69 1.14 -16.86
N ASN A 169 -22.99 0.40 -17.71
CA ASN A 169 -23.43 0.11 -19.08
C ASN A 169 -24.74 -0.69 -19.11
N ASP A 170 -24.85 -1.74 -18.30
CA ASP A 170 -26.07 -2.56 -18.21
C ASP A 170 -27.27 -1.75 -17.70
N ASN A 171 -27.04 -0.92 -16.69
CA ASN A 171 -28.05 -0.02 -16.13
C ASN A 171 -28.53 1.00 -17.17
N SER A 172 -27.60 1.60 -17.91
CA SER A 172 -27.93 2.57 -18.97
C SER A 172 -28.79 1.93 -20.06
N ASN A 173 -28.42 0.72 -20.51
CA ASN A 173 -29.20 -0.03 -21.48
C ASN A 173 -30.62 -0.33 -20.97
N ARG A 174 -30.75 -0.73 -19.70
CA ARG A 174 -32.05 -0.98 -19.07
C ARG A 174 -32.90 0.29 -18.98
N LEU A 175 -32.32 1.41 -18.55
CA LEU A 175 -33.02 2.70 -18.45
C LEU A 175 -33.51 3.19 -19.81
N ILE A 176 -32.72 3.08 -20.87
CA ILE A 176 -33.13 3.45 -22.22
C ILE A 176 -34.31 2.58 -22.70
N ARG A 177 -34.25 1.27 -22.47
CA ARG A 177 -35.36 0.37 -22.82
C ARG A 177 -36.63 0.71 -22.05
N SER A 178 -36.53 0.95 -20.74
CA SER A 178 -37.66 1.36 -19.92
C SER A 178 -38.24 2.70 -20.37
N PHE A 179 -37.38 3.67 -20.70
CA PHE A 179 -37.82 4.98 -21.19
C PHE A 179 -38.55 4.88 -22.53
N ASN A 180 -37.98 4.17 -23.50
CA ASN A 180 -38.60 3.96 -24.80
C ASN A 180 -39.94 3.23 -24.68
N TYR A 181 -40.03 2.20 -23.83
CA TYR A 181 -41.27 1.47 -23.59
C TYR A 181 -42.34 2.38 -22.99
N LEU A 182 -42.03 3.12 -21.92
CA LEU A 182 -42.98 4.02 -21.27
C LEU A 182 -43.43 5.17 -22.17
N LEU A 183 -42.53 5.70 -23.01
CA LEU A 183 -42.86 6.68 -24.04
C LEU A 183 -43.82 6.10 -25.06
N TRP A 184 -43.53 4.89 -25.57
CA TRP A 184 -44.35 4.23 -26.58
C TRP A 184 -45.75 3.90 -26.07
N THR A 185 -45.87 3.46 -24.82
CA THR A 185 -47.18 3.17 -24.19
C THR A 185 -47.94 4.43 -23.77
N GLY A 186 -47.31 5.61 -23.78
CA GLY A 186 -47.94 6.86 -23.31
C GLY A 186 -48.26 6.87 -21.82
N ASP A 187 -47.38 6.32 -20.98
CA ASP A 187 -47.64 6.17 -19.54
C ASP A 187 -47.80 7.52 -18.82
N GLU A 188 -48.92 7.73 -18.12
CA GLU A 188 -49.20 8.99 -17.41
C GLU A 188 -48.19 9.30 -16.28
N HIS A 189 -47.52 8.28 -15.75
CA HIS A 189 -46.53 8.38 -14.68
C HIS A 189 -45.10 8.19 -15.18
N LEU A 190 -44.86 8.35 -16.49
CA LEU A 190 -43.55 8.17 -17.12
C LEU A 190 -42.42 8.90 -16.37
N VAL A 191 -42.62 10.19 -16.07
CA VAL A 191 -41.60 11.03 -15.41
C VAL A 191 -41.24 10.47 -14.04
N HIS A 192 -42.24 10.13 -13.23
CA HIS A 192 -42.02 9.57 -11.90
C HIS A 192 -41.31 8.22 -11.95
N LYS A 193 -41.80 7.29 -12.80
CA LYS A 193 -41.23 5.95 -12.96
C LYS A 193 -39.76 6.00 -13.42
N ILE A 194 -39.46 6.83 -14.42
CA ILE A 194 -38.10 6.94 -14.96
C ILE A 194 -37.16 7.62 -14.00
N LEU A 195 -37.56 8.72 -13.34
CA LEU A 195 -36.71 9.34 -12.33
C LEU A 195 -36.41 8.37 -11.18
N SER A 196 -37.42 7.65 -10.68
CA SER A 196 -37.25 6.67 -9.60
C SER A 196 -36.28 5.55 -10.00
N GLN A 197 -36.40 5.02 -11.23
CA GLN A 197 -35.47 4.04 -11.78
C GLN A 197 -34.05 4.62 -11.91
N ILE A 198 -33.89 5.81 -12.49
CA ILE A 198 -32.59 6.48 -12.62
C ILE A 198 -31.90 6.61 -11.26
N LEU A 199 -32.65 7.05 -10.23
CA LEU A 199 -32.12 7.20 -8.88
C LEU A 199 -31.71 5.87 -8.26
N ALA A 200 -32.52 4.83 -8.41
CA ALA A 200 -32.21 3.50 -7.91
C ALA A 200 -30.95 2.92 -8.58
N GLU A 201 -30.82 3.09 -9.91
CA GLU A 201 -29.64 2.63 -10.64
C GLU A 201 -28.38 3.41 -10.29
N CYS A 202 -28.50 4.72 -10.03
CA CYS A 202 -27.39 5.58 -9.61
C CYS A 202 -26.73 5.10 -8.31
N ILE A 203 -27.51 4.58 -7.35
CA ILE A 203 -26.95 4.01 -6.11
C ILE A 203 -26.12 2.75 -6.41
N THR A 204 -26.53 1.94 -7.38
CA THR A 204 -25.90 0.63 -7.63
C THR A 204 -24.50 0.72 -8.25
N VAL A 205 -24.15 1.89 -8.79
CA VAL A 205 -22.89 2.14 -9.51
C VAL A 205 -21.87 2.92 -8.68
N LEU A 206 -22.13 3.09 -7.40
CA LEU A 206 -21.16 3.67 -6.46
C LEU A 206 -20.09 2.64 -6.12
N GLU A 207 -18.84 3.11 -5.97
CA GLU A 207 -17.67 2.25 -5.67
C GLU A 207 -17.70 1.68 -4.25
N LYS A 208 -18.23 2.47 -3.30
CA LYS A 208 -18.30 2.11 -1.88
C LYS A 208 -19.61 1.42 -1.53
N ASP A 209 -19.73 0.96 -0.29
CA ASP A 209 -20.94 0.27 0.20
C ASP A 209 -22.19 1.09 -0.14
N GLN A 210 -23.24 0.42 -0.57
CA GLN A 210 -24.46 1.05 -1.06
C GLN A 210 -25.57 0.98 0.00
N SER A 211 -25.42 0.13 1.01
CA SER A 211 -26.45 -0.19 1.99
C SER A 211 -26.92 1.02 2.80
N ASP A 212 -25.98 1.91 3.15
CA ASP A 212 -26.18 3.11 3.95
C ASP A 212 -26.48 4.38 3.13
N LYS A 213 -26.71 4.22 1.81
CA LYS A 213 -26.84 5.34 0.88
C LYS A 213 -28.27 5.60 0.47
N SER A 214 -28.60 6.88 0.45
CA SER A 214 -29.88 7.40 -0.02
C SER A 214 -29.69 8.53 -1.02
N ILE A 215 -30.70 8.78 -1.85
CA ILE A 215 -30.63 9.76 -2.93
C ILE A 215 -31.92 10.57 -3.00
N SER A 216 -31.79 11.88 -3.21
CA SER A 216 -32.88 12.84 -3.38
C SER A 216 -32.65 13.66 -4.64
N LEU A 217 -33.69 13.75 -5.46
CA LEU A 217 -33.76 14.66 -6.57
C LEU A 217 -34.61 15.87 -6.17
N PHE A 218 -33.98 17.04 -6.05
CA PHE A 218 -34.68 18.30 -5.82
C PHE A 218 -34.98 18.99 -7.13
N GLN A 219 -36.18 19.55 -7.26
CA GLN A 219 -36.59 20.41 -8.37
C GLN A 219 -36.83 21.83 -7.86
N VAL A 220 -36.40 22.83 -8.63
CA VAL A 220 -36.71 24.23 -8.36
C VAL A 220 -38.17 24.51 -8.75
N LYS A 221 -38.98 24.97 -7.80
CA LYS A 221 -40.33 25.51 -8.01
C LYS A 221 -40.53 26.73 -7.13
N GLU A 222 -41.10 27.80 -7.67
CA GLU A 222 -41.46 29.01 -6.91
C GLU A 222 -40.30 29.57 -6.05
N GLY A 223 -39.07 29.52 -6.58
CA GLY A 223 -37.88 30.02 -5.88
C GLY A 223 -37.38 29.15 -4.71
N LYS A 224 -37.87 27.91 -4.57
CA LYS A 224 -37.42 26.93 -3.58
C LYS A 224 -37.15 25.56 -4.21
N LEU A 225 -36.31 24.76 -3.56
CA LEU A 225 -36.08 23.37 -3.91
C LEU A 225 -37.07 22.47 -3.15
N PHE A 226 -37.74 21.60 -3.89
CA PHE A 226 -38.62 20.56 -3.35
C PHE A 226 -38.18 19.18 -3.83
N ILE A 227 -38.32 18.16 -2.99
CA ILE A 227 -38.02 16.78 -3.39
C ILE A 227 -39.04 16.36 -4.46
N LYS A 228 -38.55 16.13 -5.68
CA LYS A 228 -39.32 15.60 -6.80
C LYS A 228 -39.36 14.08 -6.77
N GLU A 229 -38.24 13.45 -6.39
CA GLU A 229 -38.10 11.99 -6.31
C GLU A 229 -37.03 11.62 -5.28
N SER A 230 -37.12 10.44 -4.67
CA SER A 230 -36.10 9.94 -3.75
C SER A 230 -36.11 8.42 -3.64
N VAL A 231 -34.95 7.84 -3.34
CA VAL A 231 -34.81 6.39 -3.08
C VAL A 231 -34.09 6.19 -1.75
N ARG A 232 -34.60 5.25 -0.93
CA ARG A 232 -34.10 4.92 0.41
C ARG A 232 -34.15 6.10 1.41
N ILE A 233 -35.22 6.89 1.35
CA ILE A 233 -35.50 7.98 2.29
C ILE A 233 -36.88 7.76 2.91
N ASN A 234 -37.03 8.09 4.18
CA ASN A 234 -38.32 7.99 4.86
C ASN A 234 -39.30 9.08 4.37
N ALA A 235 -40.59 8.75 4.31
CA ALA A 235 -41.62 9.64 3.78
C ALA A 235 -41.72 10.99 4.54
N GLU A 236 -41.42 10.99 5.84
CA GLU A 236 -41.40 12.22 6.64
C GLU A 236 -40.33 13.22 6.18
N SER A 237 -39.12 12.75 5.85
CA SER A 237 -38.07 13.63 5.31
C SER A 237 -38.42 14.17 3.93
N VAL A 238 -39.17 13.40 3.12
CA VAL A 238 -39.64 13.85 1.81
C VAL A 238 -40.62 15.01 1.95
N ALA A 239 -41.58 14.91 2.87
CA ALA A 239 -42.65 15.89 3.03
C ALA A 239 -42.20 17.24 3.63
N LYS A 240 -41.17 17.24 4.49
CA LYS A 240 -40.76 18.42 5.26
C LYS A 240 -39.63 19.24 4.63
N ARG A 241 -38.87 18.67 3.69
CA ARG A 241 -37.64 19.30 3.17
C ARG A 241 -37.94 20.22 1.98
N SER A 242 -37.84 21.52 2.25
CA SER A 242 -37.70 22.53 1.20
C SER A 242 -36.55 23.47 1.53
N PHE A 243 -35.77 23.85 0.51
CA PHE A 243 -34.58 24.68 0.71
C PHE A 243 -34.63 25.93 -0.17
N SER A 244 -34.32 27.08 0.41
CA SER A 244 -34.07 28.30 -0.35
C SER A 244 -32.63 28.30 -0.89
N LYS A 245 -32.35 29.12 -1.90
CA LYS A 245 -30.99 29.23 -2.44
C LYS A 245 -30.00 29.64 -1.35
N GLY A 246 -28.88 28.91 -1.24
CA GLY A 246 -27.87 29.09 -0.21
C GLY A 246 -28.16 28.40 1.13
N ILE A 247 -29.40 27.95 1.38
CA ILE A 247 -29.78 27.33 2.66
C ILE A 247 -29.72 25.81 2.57
N GLY A 248 -29.06 25.19 3.55
CA GLY A 248 -28.82 23.75 3.57
C GLY A 248 -27.88 23.29 2.46
N PHE A 249 -27.44 22.03 2.49
CA PHE A 249 -26.50 21.53 1.48
C PHE A 249 -27.06 21.62 0.04
N ALA A 250 -28.33 21.28 -0.18
CA ALA A 250 -28.94 21.37 -1.50
C ALA A 250 -29.03 22.82 -2.01
N GLY A 251 -29.40 23.77 -1.13
CA GLY A 251 -29.42 25.20 -1.46
C GLY A 251 -28.02 25.77 -1.68
N TYR A 252 -27.02 25.29 -0.95
CA TYR A 252 -25.62 25.63 -1.17
C TYR A 252 -25.13 25.19 -2.55
N ILE A 253 -25.37 23.93 -2.96
CA ILE A 253 -25.06 23.45 -4.32
C ILE A 253 -25.78 24.27 -5.39
N TRP A 254 -27.04 24.64 -5.12
CA TRP A 254 -27.82 25.53 -5.98
C TRP A 254 -27.18 26.93 -6.12
N SER A 255 -26.51 27.42 -5.08
CA SER A 255 -25.81 28.71 -5.13
C SER A 255 -24.50 28.66 -5.91
N ILE A 256 -23.67 27.63 -5.70
CA ILE A 256 -22.31 27.55 -6.25
C ILE A 256 -22.26 26.98 -7.67
N ARG A 257 -23.34 26.36 -8.17
CA ARG A 257 -23.42 25.78 -9.53
C ARG A 257 -22.34 24.73 -9.83
N LYS A 258 -21.80 24.09 -8.80
CA LYS A 258 -20.71 23.11 -8.91
C LYS A 258 -21.02 21.88 -8.07
N ALA A 259 -20.67 20.71 -8.59
CA ALA A 259 -20.75 19.47 -7.83
C ALA A 259 -19.70 19.44 -6.71
N GLU A 260 -20.08 18.92 -5.55
CA GLU A 260 -19.21 18.83 -4.38
C GLU A 260 -19.45 17.51 -3.63
N ILE A 261 -18.36 16.93 -3.11
CA ILE A 261 -18.38 15.80 -2.18
C ILE A 261 -17.86 16.32 -0.84
N VAL A 262 -18.64 16.09 0.21
CA VAL A 262 -18.24 16.31 1.60
C VAL A 262 -18.16 14.95 2.26
N ASN A 263 -16.94 14.45 2.46
CA ASN A 263 -16.70 13.11 3.01
C ASN A 263 -16.70 13.06 4.54
N HIS A 264 -16.66 14.21 5.21
CA HIS A 264 -16.76 14.33 6.65
C HIS A 264 -17.55 15.60 6.97
N ILE A 265 -18.67 15.47 7.67
CA ILE A 265 -19.55 16.59 8.02
C ILE A 265 -19.27 17.01 9.46
N GLU A 266 -18.80 18.24 9.63
CA GLU A 266 -18.57 18.81 10.95
C GLU A 266 -19.90 19.17 11.64
N LYS A 267 -19.96 19.05 12.97
CA LYS A 267 -21.17 19.36 13.75
C LYS A 267 -21.62 20.82 13.65
N ASN A 268 -20.69 21.72 13.33
CA ASN A 268 -20.94 23.16 13.23
C ASN A 268 -21.14 23.64 11.79
N ASP A 269 -21.24 22.71 10.82
CA ASP A 269 -21.44 23.08 9.43
C ASP A 269 -22.87 23.60 9.21
N GLU A 270 -22.99 24.91 8.99
CA GLU A 270 -24.26 25.62 8.81
C GLU A 270 -25.14 25.00 7.71
N ARG A 271 -24.52 24.35 6.71
CA ARG A 271 -25.22 23.63 5.61
C ARG A 271 -26.05 22.45 6.09
N PHE A 272 -25.85 21.99 7.32
CA PHE A 272 -26.54 20.83 7.91
C PHE A 272 -27.30 21.18 9.20
N ILE A 273 -27.18 22.41 9.69
CA ILE A 273 -27.88 22.92 10.88
C ILE A 273 -29.20 23.58 10.47
N GLU A 274 -29.18 24.39 9.41
CA GLU A 274 -30.36 25.10 8.91
C GLU A 274 -31.11 24.26 7.86
N GLY A 275 -32.41 24.00 8.09
CA GLY A 275 -33.29 23.30 7.12
C GLY A 275 -33.86 21.95 7.60
N GLY A 276 -33.71 21.63 8.88
CA GLY A 276 -34.26 20.43 9.51
C GLY A 276 -33.24 19.29 9.53
N LEU A 277 -32.83 18.89 10.73
CA LEU A 277 -31.91 17.76 10.88
C LEU A 277 -32.54 16.50 10.24
N PRO A 278 -31.77 15.77 9.44
CA PRO A 278 -32.16 14.43 9.00
C PRO A 278 -32.53 13.54 10.19
N ALA A 279 -33.55 12.70 10.01
CA ALA A 279 -33.87 11.65 10.98
C ALA A 279 -32.72 10.63 11.12
N THR A 280 -31.86 10.52 10.11
CA THR A 280 -30.71 9.61 10.05
C THR A 280 -29.38 10.39 10.05
N PRO A 281 -28.35 9.93 10.79
CA PRO A 281 -27.05 10.58 10.78
C PRO A 281 -26.48 10.64 9.36
N ILE A 282 -25.94 11.80 8.94
CA ILE A 282 -25.22 11.94 7.66
C ILE A 282 -23.74 12.04 7.99
N GLY A 283 -22.95 11.05 7.57
CA GLY A 283 -21.48 11.07 7.68
C GLY A 283 -20.81 11.68 6.46
N SER A 284 -21.42 11.53 5.28
CA SER A 284 -20.96 12.16 4.05
C SER A 284 -22.09 12.44 3.06
N ILE A 285 -21.88 13.41 2.17
CA ILE A 285 -22.87 13.82 1.17
C ILE A 285 -22.21 14.19 -0.15
N LEU A 286 -22.90 13.93 -1.26
CA LEU A 286 -22.54 14.34 -2.61
C LEU A 286 -23.69 15.15 -3.20
N GLY A 287 -23.38 16.32 -3.75
CA GLY A 287 -24.34 17.18 -4.43
C GLY A 287 -23.96 17.43 -5.89
N PHE A 288 -24.93 17.38 -6.79
CA PHE A 288 -24.74 17.65 -8.21
C PHE A 288 -25.83 18.60 -8.73
N PRO A 289 -25.47 19.78 -9.27
CA PRO A 289 -26.46 20.72 -9.80
C PRO A 289 -26.99 20.27 -11.17
N LEU A 290 -28.29 20.45 -11.41
CA LEU A 290 -28.96 20.09 -12.66
C LEU A 290 -29.15 21.34 -13.50
N ILE A 291 -28.22 21.59 -14.41
CA ILE A 291 -28.10 22.85 -15.14
C ILE A 291 -28.48 22.65 -16.60
N VAL A 292 -29.32 23.55 -17.12
CA VAL A 292 -29.61 23.70 -18.55
C VAL A 292 -29.32 25.15 -18.91
N GLU A 293 -28.36 25.34 -19.82
CA GLU A 293 -27.81 26.67 -20.15
C GLU A 293 -27.35 27.41 -18.87
N GLU A 294 -28.01 28.51 -18.50
CA GLU A 294 -27.68 29.29 -17.30
C GLU A 294 -28.66 29.07 -16.14
N GLU A 295 -29.69 28.23 -16.35
CA GLU A 295 -30.73 27.94 -15.37
C GLU A 295 -30.49 26.62 -14.64
N ILE A 296 -30.78 26.62 -13.34
CA ILE A 296 -30.68 25.42 -12.51
C ILE A 296 -32.09 24.87 -12.33
N LEU A 297 -32.37 23.71 -12.91
CA LEU A 297 -33.65 23.03 -12.81
C LEU A 297 -33.83 22.32 -11.46
N GLY A 298 -32.72 22.01 -10.79
CA GLY A 298 -32.74 21.20 -9.58
C GLY A 298 -31.35 20.85 -9.05
N VAL A 299 -31.32 20.01 -8.02
CA VAL A 299 -30.10 19.48 -7.41
C VAL A 299 -30.30 18.01 -7.10
N LEU A 300 -29.35 17.17 -7.49
CA LEU A 300 -29.29 15.77 -7.06
C LEU A 300 -28.40 15.69 -5.82
N CYS A 301 -28.89 15.09 -4.74
CA CYS A 301 -28.13 14.86 -3.52
C CYS A 301 -28.08 13.37 -3.18
N MET A 302 -26.92 12.86 -2.81
CA MET A 302 -26.75 11.53 -2.25
C MET A 302 -26.14 11.62 -0.86
N GLN A 303 -26.68 10.88 0.10
CA GLN A 303 -26.25 10.87 1.49
C GLN A 303 -25.75 9.49 1.87
N SER A 304 -24.73 9.42 2.73
CA SER A 304 -24.23 8.20 3.36
C SER A 304 -24.24 8.40 4.87
N GLU A 305 -24.62 7.39 5.63
CA GLU A 305 -24.49 7.42 7.09
C GLU A 305 -23.02 7.36 7.52
N SER A 306 -22.17 6.71 6.71
CA SER A 306 -20.73 6.61 6.94
C SER A 306 -19.95 7.85 6.50
N GLU A 307 -18.89 8.16 7.24
CA GLU A 307 -17.84 9.05 6.76
C GLU A 307 -17.07 8.40 5.60
N ASN A 308 -16.48 9.24 4.75
CA ASN A 308 -15.79 8.81 3.54
C ASN A 308 -16.67 7.86 2.70
N GLY A 309 -17.98 8.14 2.61
CA GLY A 309 -18.93 7.29 1.88
C GLY A 309 -18.79 7.39 0.36
N PHE A 310 -18.10 8.42 -0.16
CA PHE A 310 -17.95 8.66 -1.59
C PHE A 310 -16.47 8.73 -2.02
N SER A 311 -16.21 8.46 -3.29
CA SER A 311 -14.91 8.60 -3.95
C SER A 311 -14.96 9.67 -5.04
N ALA A 312 -13.79 10.13 -5.51
CA ALA A 312 -13.73 11.05 -6.64
C ALA A 312 -14.24 10.42 -7.96
N ALA A 313 -14.23 9.10 -8.07
CA ALA A 313 -14.76 8.40 -9.23
C ALA A 313 -16.30 8.38 -9.23
N ASP A 314 -16.92 8.32 -8.05
CA ASP A 314 -18.39 8.37 -7.92
C ASP A 314 -18.96 9.64 -8.57
N LEU A 315 -18.29 10.79 -8.46
CA LEU A 315 -18.75 12.05 -9.08
C LEU A 315 -18.93 11.92 -10.59
N ARG A 316 -17.99 11.28 -11.29
CA ARG A 316 -18.07 11.06 -12.75
C ARG A 316 -19.23 10.13 -13.10
N THR A 317 -19.43 9.09 -12.31
CA THR A 317 -20.54 8.15 -12.55
C THR A 317 -21.88 8.82 -12.30
N VAL A 318 -22.01 9.59 -11.20
CA VAL A 318 -23.23 10.31 -10.81
C VAL A 318 -23.58 11.40 -11.82
N GLU A 319 -22.60 12.08 -12.42
CA GLU A 319 -22.81 13.08 -13.46
C GLU A 319 -23.70 12.55 -14.59
N PHE A 320 -23.50 11.31 -15.04
CA PHE A 320 -24.34 10.72 -16.07
C PHE A 320 -25.81 10.62 -15.65
N TYR A 321 -26.09 10.11 -14.44
CA TYR A 321 -27.46 9.99 -13.93
C TYR A 321 -28.08 11.35 -13.63
N ALA A 322 -27.30 12.31 -13.15
CA ALA A 322 -27.74 13.69 -12.96
C ALA A 322 -28.15 14.32 -14.30
N ARG A 323 -27.38 14.11 -15.37
CA ARG A 323 -27.74 14.58 -16.71
C ARG A 323 -29.02 13.92 -17.24
N MET A 324 -29.21 12.62 -17.01
CA MET A 324 -30.48 11.96 -17.35
C MET A 324 -31.66 12.54 -16.56
N CYS A 325 -31.51 12.75 -15.25
CA CYS A 325 -32.52 13.45 -14.45
C CYS A 325 -32.82 14.84 -15.02
N THR A 326 -31.79 15.59 -15.40
CA THR A 326 -31.93 16.93 -16.00
C THR A 326 -32.77 16.87 -17.28
N LEU A 327 -32.49 15.93 -18.17
CA LEU A 327 -33.26 15.73 -19.40
C LEU A 327 -34.73 15.40 -19.11
N ILE A 328 -35.00 14.51 -18.18
CA ILE A 328 -36.37 14.10 -17.83
C ILE A 328 -37.14 15.23 -17.13
N LEU A 329 -36.46 16.04 -16.30
CA LEU A 329 -37.05 17.24 -15.71
C LEU A 329 -37.37 18.30 -16.77
N LEU A 330 -36.46 18.51 -17.73
CA LEU A 330 -36.69 19.43 -18.84
C LEU A 330 -37.87 18.98 -19.70
N TYR A 331 -37.96 17.67 -20.00
CA TYR A 331 -39.11 17.08 -20.69
C TYR A 331 -40.44 17.32 -19.94
N ASP A 332 -40.48 17.13 -18.62
CA ASP A 332 -41.66 17.42 -17.78
C ASP A 332 -42.04 18.91 -17.84
N ILE A 333 -41.06 19.82 -17.83
CA ILE A 333 -41.28 21.27 -17.92
C ILE A 333 -41.85 21.66 -19.28
N ILE A 334 -41.28 21.16 -20.38
CA ILE A 334 -41.73 21.47 -21.75
C ILE A 334 -43.15 20.98 -21.96
N ASN A 335 -43.45 19.74 -21.62
CA ASN A 335 -44.80 19.17 -21.81
C ASN A 335 -45.87 19.90 -21.00
N LYS A 336 -45.55 20.37 -19.79
CA LYS A 336 -46.48 21.17 -18.99
C LYS A 336 -46.73 22.56 -19.57
N ARG A 337 -45.71 23.18 -20.16
CA ARG A 337 -45.87 24.46 -20.86
C ARG A 337 -46.77 24.31 -22.08
N ASP A 338 -46.57 23.27 -22.88
CA ASP A 338 -47.40 22.99 -24.07
C ASP A 338 -48.86 22.70 -23.71
N PHE A 339 -49.10 22.01 -22.59
CA PHE A 339 -50.47 21.77 -22.08
C PHE A 339 -51.17 23.08 -21.68
N ASN A 340 -50.47 23.97 -20.96
CA ASN A 340 -51.02 25.27 -20.56
C ASN A 340 -51.31 26.20 -21.75
N VAL A 341 -50.48 26.16 -22.81
CA VAL A 341 -50.71 26.95 -24.03
C VAL A 341 -51.94 26.44 -24.80
N LYS A 342 -52.15 25.11 -24.88
CA LYS A 342 -53.32 24.54 -25.57
C LYS A 342 -54.62 24.64 -24.77
N GLY A 343 -54.55 24.64 -23.43
CA GLY A 343 -55.73 24.78 -22.56
C GLY A 343 -56.24 26.21 -22.37
N GLY A 344 -55.43 27.23 -22.66
CA GLY A 344 -55.79 28.66 -22.50
C GLY A 344 -56.49 29.29 -23.71
N GLY A 345 -56.76 28.53 -24.76
CA GLY A 345 -57.21 29.04 -26.06
C GLY A 345 -58.61 28.59 -26.48
N ASN A 346 -59.64 28.64 -25.63
CA ASN A 346 -61.04 28.81 -26.08
C ASN A 346 -62.03 29.08 -24.93
N ILE A 347 -62.09 30.31 -24.41
CA ILE A 347 -63.30 30.82 -23.76
C ILE A 347 -63.48 32.27 -24.24
N GLY A 348 -63.89 32.40 -25.51
CA GLY A 348 -64.28 33.66 -26.10
C GLY A 348 -65.71 33.54 -26.64
N ASN A 349 -66.65 34.13 -25.89
CA ASN A 349 -67.97 34.62 -26.29
C ASN A 349 -68.81 33.75 -27.23
N VAL A 350 -69.77 33.02 -26.65
CA VAL A 350 -71.10 32.92 -27.24
C VAL A 350 -72.02 33.77 -26.38
N GLU A 351 -72.19 35.03 -26.80
CA GLU A 351 -73.32 35.84 -26.36
C GLU A 351 -74.60 35.14 -26.80
N THR A 352 -75.44 34.80 -25.83
CA THR A 352 -76.82 34.42 -26.04
C THR A 352 -77.60 35.64 -26.50
N THR A 353 -77.88 35.72 -27.79
CA THR A 353 -78.98 36.52 -28.35
C THR A 353 -79.88 35.65 -29.21
N ASN A 354 -81.01 35.25 -28.60
CA ASN A 354 -82.37 35.09 -29.14
C ASN A 354 -83.07 33.84 -28.61
#